data_AF-A0AAV8HMY9-F1
#
_entry.id   AF-A0AAV8HMY9-F1
#
_cell.length_a   1.000
_cell.length_b   1.000
_cell.length_c   1.000
_cell.angle_alpha   90.00
_cell.angle_beta   90.00
_cell.angle_gamma   90.00
#
_symmetry.space_group_name_H-M   'P 1'
#
loop_
_entity.id
_entity.type
_entity.pdbx_description
1 polymer ?
#
loop_
_entity_poly.entity_id
_entity_poly.type
_entity_poly.pdbx_seq_one_letter_code
_entity_poly.pdbx_strand_id
1 'polypeptide(L)'
;MNNIAYAIDFWSKGQMQAVFLHHEGFLGALGALTNYEKLESNTFASSEEPAEQADSHEPSAPDDGKMTAENGDHNIFPYLLVNIGSGVSMIEVIGKGKFERIIGSHLGGGTILGLARLLTGVSSYEQLLELSQRGDNLSIDLTVGDIYGEHGYPKIGLPATTTASSFGKVNSNKLSDYRPEDLAAALLNLFTYNVGQIAYFVANLSGLKRIFFRGAYVCGHEKTMEKISKSLKYWSKGQVQTTFLCHEGFLGTLGAFWSYENMGIDGLAEHEVIREVLLGAPYTGGQFPSIPPSEQCDIDNDPDLKLEADKLRTENLLLKAGLERLRRENEDLRGKLTSPSNGCSKLH
;
A
#
# COMPACT_ATOMS: atom_id res chain seq x y z
N MET A 1 5.04 24.26 6.45
CA MET A 1 4.19 24.96 5.47
C MET A 1 4.63 24.66 4.03
N ASN A 2 5.86 24.97 3.61
CA ASN A 2 6.32 24.80 2.22
C ASN A 2 6.12 23.39 1.63
N ASN A 3 6.48 22.33 2.36
CA ASN A 3 6.31 20.96 1.85
C ASN A 3 4.84 20.59 1.60
N ILE A 4 3.94 21.04 2.48
CA ILE A 4 2.49 20.81 2.33
C ILE A 4 1.96 21.62 1.15
N ALA A 5 2.36 22.89 1.02
CA ALA A 5 1.98 23.74 -0.10
C ALA A 5 2.41 23.14 -1.45
N TYR A 6 3.67 22.70 -1.53
CA TYR A 6 4.20 22.02 -2.70
C TYR A 6 3.41 20.75 -3.04
N ALA A 7 3.08 19.94 -2.04
CA ALA A 7 2.33 18.70 -2.26
C ALA A 7 0.92 18.96 -2.82
N ILE A 8 0.20 19.96 -2.27
CA ILE A 8 -1.13 20.35 -2.75
C ILE A 8 -1.07 20.91 -4.18
N ASP A 9 -0.11 21.78 -4.47
CA ASP A 9 0.11 22.33 -5.80
C ASP A 9 0.43 21.22 -6.82
N PHE A 10 1.36 20.32 -6.48
CA PHE A 10 1.77 19.21 -7.32
C PHE A 10 0.59 18.25 -7.63
N TRP A 11 -0.14 17.78 -6.62
CA TRP A 11 -1.25 16.84 -6.83
C TRP A 11 -2.45 17.47 -7.52
N SER A 12 -2.69 18.77 -7.31
CA SER A 12 -3.74 19.50 -8.00
C SER A 12 -3.35 19.99 -9.40
N LYS A 13 -2.11 19.77 -9.84
CA LYS A 13 -1.56 20.31 -11.10
C LYS A 13 -1.71 21.84 -11.18
N GLY A 14 -1.46 22.52 -10.05
CA GLY A 14 -1.56 23.98 -9.94
C GLY A 14 -2.98 24.54 -9.78
N GLN A 15 -3.99 23.68 -9.61
CA GLN A 15 -5.38 24.13 -9.45
C GLN A 15 -5.73 24.51 -8.01
N MET A 16 -4.93 24.09 -7.02
CA MET A 16 -5.19 24.35 -5.61
C MET A 16 -3.98 25.00 -4.94
N GLN A 17 -4.28 25.90 -3.99
CA GLN A 17 -3.28 26.57 -3.17
C GLN A 17 -3.53 26.27 -1.69
N ALA A 18 -2.48 25.88 -0.96
CA ALA A 18 -2.57 25.73 0.49
C ALA A 18 -2.51 27.11 1.18
N VAL A 19 -3.46 27.38 2.07
CA VAL A 19 -3.53 28.60 2.89
C VAL A 19 -3.33 28.23 4.35
N PHE A 20 -2.39 28.88 5.03
CA PHE A 20 -2.05 28.62 6.44
C PHE A 20 -2.46 29.81 7.31
N LEU A 21 -3.22 29.56 8.36
CA LEU A 21 -3.75 30.59 9.25
C LEU A 21 -2.82 30.79 10.45
N HIS A 22 -2.49 32.05 10.78
CA HIS A 22 -1.53 32.37 11.83
C HIS A 22 -2.04 32.08 13.27
N HIS A 23 -3.36 31.95 13.46
CA HIS A 23 -4.00 31.77 14.77
C HIS A 23 -4.82 30.48 14.88
N GLU A 24 -4.46 29.46 14.12
CA GLU A 24 -5.21 28.19 14.00
C GLU A 24 -5.49 27.49 15.35
N GLY A 25 -4.61 27.62 16.34
CA GLY A 25 -4.80 27.05 17.68
C GLY A 25 -5.97 27.63 18.48
N PHE A 26 -6.47 28.82 18.12
CA PHE A 26 -7.57 29.48 18.84
C PHE A 26 -8.94 29.25 18.20
N LEU A 27 -9.03 28.73 16.97
CA LEU A 27 -10.31 28.56 16.29
C LEU A 27 -11.25 27.60 17.03
N GLY A 28 -10.71 26.53 17.60
CA GLY A 28 -11.47 25.62 18.45
C GLY A 28 -12.01 26.30 19.71
N ALA A 29 -11.18 27.13 20.36
CA ALA A 29 -11.57 27.91 21.54
C ALA A 29 -12.60 28.99 21.20
N LEU A 30 -12.45 29.68 20.07
CA LEU A 30 -13.39 30.70 19.59
C LEU A 30 -14.75 30.07 19.23
N GLY A 31 -14.73 28.90 18.59
CA GLY A 31 -15.94 28.12 18.29
C GLY A 31 -16.65 27.62 19.55
N ALA A 32 -15.90 27.24 20.59
CA ALA A 32 -16.46 26.89 21.89
C ALA A 32 -17.06 28.11 22.60
N LEU A 33 -16.35 29.25 22.62
CA LEU A 33 -16.80 30.49 23.24
C LEU A 33 -18.06 31.06 22.57
N THR A 34 -18.10 31.07 21.24
CA THR A 34 -19.29 31.54 20.49
C THR A 34 -20.50 30.63 20.67
N ASN A 35 -20.30 29.32 20.86
CA ASN A 35 -21.38 28.41 21.24
C ASN A 35 -21.82 28.60 22.70
N TYR A 36 -20.90 28.98 23.60
CA TYR A 36 -21.21 29.33 24.98
C TYR A 36 -22.04 30.63 25.05
N GLU A 37 -21.67 31.67 24.31
CA GLU A 37 -22.45 32.93 24.18
C GLU A 37 -23.83 32.69 23.54
N LYS A 38 -23.96 31.72 22.63
CA LYS A 38 -25.27 31.27 22.11
C LYS A 38 -26.10 30.56 23.17
N LEU A 39 -25.49 29.78 24.06
CA LEU A 39 -26.20 29.20 25.20
C LEU A 39 -26.66 30.28 26.19
N GLU A 40 -25.81 31.26 26.51
CA GLU A 40 -26.19 32.36 27.41
C GLU A 40 -27.26 33.29 26.81
N SER A 41 -27.20 33.58 25.51
CA SER A 41 -28.24 34.37 24.83
C SER A 41 -29.57 33.62 24.68
N ASN A 42 -29.56 32.29 24.54
CA ASN A 42 -30.77 31.45 24.63
C ASN A 42 -31.28 31.25 26.06
N THR A 43 -30.51 31.59 27.10
CA THR A 43 -30.97 31.54 28.50
C THR A 43 -31.79 32.79 28.87
N PHE A 44 -31.70 33.88 28.08
CA PHE A 44 -32.47 35.11 28.26
C PHE A 44 -33.63 35.30 27.25
N ALA A 45 -33.76 34.40 26.27
CA ALA A 45 -34.95 34.32 25.41
C ALA A 45 -35.85 33.19 25.92
N SER A 46 -37.02 33.58 26.41
CA SER A 46 -38.07 32.74 26.98
C SER A 46 -38.37 31.46 26.19
N SER A 47 -38.43 30.35 26.96
CA SER A 47 -39.41 29.26 26.87
C SER A 47 -40.22 29.13 25.58
N GLU A 48 -39.84 28.19 24.73
CA GLU A 48 -40.75 27.40 23.91
C GLU A 48 -40.02 26.10 23.53
N GLU A 49 -40.47 24.98 24.08
CA GLU A 49 -40.06 23.65 23.66
C GLU A 49 -40.66 23.33 22.29
N PRO A 50 -39.87 22.88 21.30
CA PRO A 50 -40.40 22.08 20.21
C PRO A 50 -40.44 20.63 20.68
N ALA A 51 -41.64 20.06 20.73
CA ALA A 51 -41.85 18.63 20.91
C ALA A 51 -41.21 17.86 19.75
N GLU A 52 -40.07 17.20 19.99
CA GLU A 52 -39.58 16.16 19.09
C GLU A 52 -40.35 14.86 19.36
N GLN A 53 -41.14 14.48 18.35
CA GLN A 53 -41.80 13.18 18.29
C GLN A 53 -40.74 12.08 18.34
N ALA A 54 -40.85 11.25 19.38
CA ALA A 54 -40.14 9.98 19.47
C ALA A 54 -40.71 9.03 18.42
N ASP A 55 -40.00 8.84 17.31
CA ASP A 55 -40.26 7.73 16.40
C ASP A 55 -39.58 6.49 16.96
N SER A 56 -40.38 5.64 17.62
CA SER A 56 -39.96 4.36 18.15
C SER A 56 -39.79 3.36 17.02
N HIS A 57 -38.56 3.18 16.55
CA HIS A 57 -38.20 1.98 15.79
C HIS A 57 -37.38 1.04 16.68
N GLU A 58 -38.06 -0.02 17.12
CA GLU A 58 -37.45 -1.19 17.75
C GLU A 58 -36.36 -1.79 16.82
N PRO A 59 -35.24 -2.27 17.37
CA PRO A 59 -34.28 -3.05 16.60
C PRO A 59 -34.84 -4.46 16.37
N SER A 60 -35.24 -4.76 15.14
CA SER A 60 -35.56 -6.11 14.70
C SER A 60 -34.32 -7.01 14.77
N ALA A 61 -34.53 -8.21 15.32
CA ALA A 61 -33.57 -9.30 15.50
C ALA A 61 -32.91 -9.75 14.18
N PRO A 62 -31.77 -10.46 14.21
CA PRO A 62 -30.98 -10.75 13.01
C PRO A 62 -31.70 -11.76 12.12
N ASP A 63 -31.90 -11.39 10.86
CA ASP A 63 -32.37 -12.31 9.82
C ASP A 63 -31.17 -13.15 9.35
N ASP A 64 -31.18 -14.44 9.69
CA ASP A 64 -30.29 -15.47 9.16
C ASP A 64 -30.63 -15.70 7.67
N GLY A 65 -30.20 -14.76 6.84
CA GLY A 65 -30.33 -14.80 5.39
C GLY A 65 -29.39 -15.83 4.77
N LYS A 66 -29.93 -17.03 4.52
CA LYS A 66 -29.39 -18.01 3.56
C LYS A 66 -28.82 -17.33 2.32
N MET A 67 -27.55 -17.62 2.00
CA MET A 67 -26.94 -17.33 0.71
C MET A 67 -27.81 -17.87 -0.42
N THR A 68 -28.59 -17.01 -1.06
CA THR A 68 -29.12 -17.25 -2.39
C THR A 68 -28.01 -16.97 -3.38
N ALA A 69 -27.52 -18.05 -4.01
CA ALA A 69 -26.62 -17.97 -5.15
C ALA A 69 -27.36 -17.28 -6.31
N GLU A 70 -27.10 -15.98 -6.48
CA GLU A 70 -27.50 -15.26 -7.69
C GLU A 70 -26.50 -15.56 -8.81
N ASN A 71 -26.87 -16.51 -9.66
CA ASN A 71 -26.30 -16.65 -10.99
C ASN A 71 -26.96 -15.62 -11.91
N GLY A 72 -26.17 -14.74 -12.52
CA GLY A 72 -26.58 -14.07 -13.77
C GLY A 72 -26.29 -12.58 -13.93
N ASP A 73 -25.06 -12.11 -13.68
CA ASP A 73 -24.31 -11.15 -14.53
C ASP A 73 -22.92 -10.97 -13.90
N HIS A 74 -21.89 -11.70 -14.32
CA HIS A 74 -20.54 -11.65 -13.70
C HIS A 74 -19.76 -10.39 -14.11
N ASN A 75 -20.42 -9.24 -14.13
CA ASN A 75 -19.75 -7.97 -14.32
C ASN A 75 -19.10 -7.51 -13.02
N ILE A 76 -17.82 -7.85 -12.86
CA ILE A 76 -17.00 -7.41 -11.72
C ILE A 76 -16.70 -5.91 -11.72
N PHE A 77 -17.01 -5.17 -12.81
CA PHE A 77 -16.73 -3.75 -12.98
C PHE A 77 -17.92 -2.85 -12.60
N PRO A 78 -17.68 -1.64 -12.08
CA PRO A 78 -16.38 -1.07 -11.75
C PRO A 78 -15.88 -1.51 -10.37
N TYR A 79 -14.57 -1.41 -10.15
CA TYR A 79 -13.94 -1.66 -8.85
C TYR A 79 -12.65 -0.85 -8.65
N LEU A 80 -12.26 -0.67 -7.39
CA LEU A 80 -10.95 -0.15 -7.01
C LEU A 80 -10.00 -1.32 -6.75
N LEU A 81 -8.86 -1.38 -7.42
CA LEU A 81 -7.78 -2.29 -7.12
C LEU A 81 -6.74 -1.59 -6.24
N VAL A 82 -6.59 -2.06 -5.01
CA VAL A 82 -5.59 -1.58 -4.05
C VAL A 82 -4.44 -2.59 -4.00
N ASN A 83 -3.31 -2.21 -4.60
CA ASN A 83 -2.10 -3.02 -4.60
C ASN A 83 -1.13 -2.56 -3.51
N ILE A 84 -0.90 -3.42 -2.53
CA ILE A 84 -0.09 -3.16 -1.33
C ILE A 84 1.20 -3.99 -1.42
N GLY A 85 2.26 -3.34 -1.91
CA GLY A 85 3.62 -3.86 -1.94
C GLY A 85 4.52 -3.03 -1.02
N SER A 86 5.74 -2.68 -1.48
CA SER A 86 6.62 -1.76 -0.76
C SER A 86 5.95 -0.41 -0.49
N GLY A 87 5.22 0.10 -1.49
CA GLY A 87 4.25 1.20 -1.38
C GLY A 87 2.82 0.72 -1.67
N VAL A 88 1.89 1.66 -1.83
CA VAL A 88 0.49 1.39 -2.16
C VAL A 88 0.11 2.08 -3.47
N SER A 89 -0.56 1.35 -4.36
CA SER A 89 -1.13 1.90 -5.59
C SER A 89 -2.63 1.61 -5.65
N MET A 90 -3.42 2.61 -6.00
CA MET A 90 -4.88 2.51 -6.11
C MET A 90 -5.29 2.79 -7.54
N ILE A 91 -5.90 1.79 -8.19
CA ILE A 91 -6.22 1.80 -9.61
C ILE A 91 -7.72 1.59 -9.75
N GLU A 92 -8.40 2.53 -10.37
CA GLU A 92 -9.79 2.36 -10.77
C GLU A 92 -9.84 1.49 -12.01
N VAL A 93 -10.72 0.49 -12.01
CA VAL A 93 -10.94 -0.39 -13.16
C VAL A 93 -12.43 -0.36 -13.51
N ILE A 94 -12.75 0.29 -14.61
CA ILE A 94 -14.14 0.45 -15.10
C ILE A 94 -14.53 -0.60 -16.13
N GLY A 95 -13.56 -1.35 -16.67
CA GLY A 95 -13.79 -2.41 -17.64
C GLY A 95 -12.51 -3.12 -18.07
N LYS A 96 -12.65 -4.16 -18.89
CA LYS A 96 -11.50 -4.85 -19.51
C LYS A 96 -10.64 -3.85 -20.29
N GLY A 97 -9.35 -3.76 -19.96
CA GLY A 97 -8.41 -2.83 -20.58
C GLY A 97 -8.68 -1.34 -20.30
N LYS A 98 -9.66 -1.01 -19.45
CA LYS A 98 -10.06 0.36 -19.10
C LYS A 98 -9.81 0.59 -17.62
N PHE A 99 -8.66 1.18 -17.31
CA PHE A 99 -8.23 1.43 -15.95
C PHE A 99 -7.36 2.68 -15.87
N GLU A 100 -7.37 3.32 -14.70
CA GLU A 100 -6.56 4.49 -14.40
C GLU A 100 -5.97 4.39 -13.00
N ARG A 101 -4.69 4.75 -12.85
CA ARG A 101 -4.08 4.87 -11.52
C ARG A 101 -4.49 6.21 -10.90
N ILE A 102 -5.46 6.16 -9.99
CA ILE A 102 -6.02 7.35 -9.33
C ILE A 102 -5.01 7.98 -8.37
N ILE A 103 -4.41 7.17 -7.48
CA ILE A 103 -3.47 7.67 -6.46
C ILE A 103 -2.57 6.53 -5.95
N GLY A 104 -1.61 6.88 -5.08
CA GLY A 104 -0.90 5.91 -4.26
C GLY A 104 -0.35 6.54 -2.98
N SER A 105 0.13 5.68 -2.09
CA SER A 105 0.79 6.09 -0.85
C SER A 105 2.19 5.46 -0.80
N HIS A 106 3.17 6.23 -0.34
CA HIS A 106 4.50 5.67 -0.06
C HIS A 106 4.53 4.94 1.29
N LEU A 107 3.51 5.10 2.13
CA LEU A 107 3.30 4.33 3.35
C LEU A 107 2.71 2.96 2.97
N GLY A 108 3.60 2.02 2.63
CA GLY A 108 3.26 0.65 2.25
C GLY A 108 3.90 -0.39 3.16
N GLY A 109 3.95 -1.63 2.69
CA GLY A 109 4.55 -2.74 3.44
C GLY A 109 6.05 -2.55 3.71
N GLY A 110 6.77 -1.85 2.83
CA GLY A 110 8.19 -1.53 3.03
C GLY A 110 8.40 -0.58 4.20
N THR A 111 7.53 0.43 4.33
CA THR A 111 7.53 1.36 5.47
C THR A 111 7.27 0.63 6.78
N ILE A 112 6.26 -0.23 6.81
CA ILE A 112 5.89 -0.94 8.03
C ILE A 112 6.95 -1.94 8.45
N LEU A 113 7.48 -2.74 7.52
CA LEU A 113 8.56 -3.66 7.84
C LEU A 113 9.83 -2.92 8.28
N GLY A 114 10.13 -1.77 7.66
CA GLY A 114 11.25 -0.90 8.08
C GLY A 114 11.08 -0.36 9.50
N LEU A 115 9.92 0.20 9.82
CA LEU A 115 9.62 0.68 11.17
C LEU A 115 9.57 -0.45 12.19
N ALA A 116 9.01 -1.60 11.85
CA ALA A 116 8.97 -2.78 12.71
C ALA A 116 10.38 -3.24 13.10
N ARG A 117 11.30 -3.31 12.13
CA ARG A 117 12.71 -3.62 12.37
C ARG A 117 13.34 -2.65 13.38
N LEU A 118 13.10 -1.36 13.20
CA LEU A 118 13.65 -0.32 14.07
C LEU A 118 13.06 -0.36 15.49
N LEU A 119 11.75 -0.59 15.61
CA LEU A 119 11.03 -0.50 16.88
C LEU A 119 11.08 -1.79 17.71
N THR A 120 11.18 -2.95 17.06
CA THR A 120 10.98 -4.25 17.72
C THR A 120 12.08 -5.26 17.45
N GLY A 121 12.96 -4.99 16.48
CA GLY A 121 14.04 -5.91 16.09
C GLY A 121 13.62 -7.09 15.21
N VAL A 122 12.35 -7.22 14.84
CA VAL A 122 11.88 -8.29 13.93
C VAL A 122 12.52 -8.17 12.56
N SER A 123 12.77 -9.30 11.89
CA SER A 123 13.44 -9.30 10.57
C SER A 123 12.49 -9.56 9.40
N SER A 124 11.32 -10.14 9.65
CA SER A 124 10.33 -10.50 8.64
C SER A 124 8.92 -9.99 8.99
N TYR A 125 8.02 -10.03 8.01
CA TYR A 125 6.65 -9.61 8.21
C TYR A 125 5.85 -10.62 9.04
N GLU A 126 6.13 -11.91 8.88
CA GLU A 126 5.54 -13.00 9.67
C GLU A 126 5.85 -12.82 11.15
N GLN A 127 7.10 -12.47 11.49
CA GLN A 127 7.49 -12.16 12.87
C GLN A 127 6.76 -10.91 13.40
N LEU A 128 6.62 -9.85 12.58
CA LEU A 128 5.84 -8.68 12.97
C LEU A 128 4.39 -9.08 13.31
N LEU A 129 3.77 -9.90 12.47
CA LEU A 129 2.40 -10.36 12.68
C LEU A 129 2.30 -11.21 13.95
N GLU A 130 3.17 -12.18 14.15
CA GLU A 130 3.18 -13.02 15.36
C GLU A 130 3.40 -12.18 16.63
N LEU A 131 4.29 -11.20 16.58
CA LEU A 131 4.57 -10.29 17.69
C LEU A 131 3.34 -9.40 17.99
N SER A 132 2.72 -8.84 16.95
CA SER A 132 1.52 -7.98 17.08
C SER A 132 0.31 -8.70 17.69
N GLN A 133 0.23 -10.02 17.55
CA GLN A 133 -0.88 -10.82 18.10
C GLN A 133 -0.82 -10.97 19.62
N ARG A 134 0.36 -10.77 20.20
CA ARG A 134 0.59 -10.84 21.65
C ARG A 134 0.61 -9.45 22.31
N GLY A 135 0.38 -8.42 21.51
CA GLY A 135 0.41 -7.03 21.91
C GLY A 135 -0.97 -6.43 22.05
N ASP A 136 -1.02 -5.34 22.81
CA ASP A 136 -2.18 -4.46 22.92
C ASP A 136 -1.81 -3.09 22.33
N ASN A 137 -2.50 -2.69 21.27
CA ASN A 137 -2.24 -1.37 20.68
C ASN A 137 -2.73 -0.22 21.58
N LEU A 138 -3.67 -0.47 22.49
CA LEU A 138 -4.26 0.57 23.35
C LEU A 138 -3.30 1.09 24.42
N SER A 139 -2.20 0.37 24.71
CA SER A 139 -1.13 0.86 25.58
C SER A 139 -0.22 1.90 24.89
N ILE A 140 -0.25 1.96 23.55
CA ILE A 140 0.60 2.82 22.71
C ILE A 140 -0.21 3.91 22.00
N ASP A 141 -1.40 3.56 21.51
CA ASP A 141 -2.30 4.46 20.79
C ASP A 141 -3.12 5.32 21.78
N LEU A 142 -3.26 6.61 21.47
CA LEU A 142 -4.21 7.49 22.14
C LEU A 142 -5.59 7.29 21.51
N THR A 143 -6.58 6.97 22.33
CA THR A 143 -7.96 6.72 21.91
C THR A 143 -8.86 7.93 22.14
N VAL A 144 -10.05 7.91 21.54
CA VAL A 144 -11.10 8.90 21.81
C VAL A 144 -11.50 8.85 23.29
N GLY A 145 -11.50 7.68 23.92
CA GLY A 145 -11.79 7.52 25.34
C GLY A 145 -10.75 8.18 26.24
N ASP A 146 -9.48 8.19 25.84
CA ASP A 146 -8.44 8.90 26.58
C ASP A 146 -8.62 10.44 26.53
N ILE A 147 -9.34 10.96 25.53
CA ILE A 147 -9.57 12.41 25.34
C ILE A 147 -10.92 12.83 25.94
N TYR A 148 -11.98 12.06 25.72
CA TYR A 148 -13.38 12.41 26.01
C TYR A 148 -14.02 11.54 27.11
N GLY A 149 -13.31 10.55 27.64
CA GLY A 149 -13.80 9.63 28.66
C GLY A 149 -14.52 8.39 28.10
N GLU A 150 -15.04 7.56 29.00
CA GLU A 150 -15.53 6.20 28.70
C GLU A 150 -16.67 6.13 27.66
N HIS A 151 -17.43 7.22 27.51
CA HIS A 151 -18.56 7.30 26.56
C HIS A 151 -18.13 7.66 25.13
N GLY A 152 -16.84 7.95 24.91
CA GLY A 152 -16.33 8.39 23.61
C GLY A 152 -16.88 9.77 23.21
N TYR A 153 -17.18 9.94 21.92
CA TYR A 153 -17.78 11.19 21.41
C TYR A 153 -19.07 10.90 20.61
N PRO A 154 -20.22 10.73 21.31
CA PRO A 154 -21.48 10.29 20.71
C PRO A 154 -22.03 11.24 19.64
N LYS A 155 -21.83 12.55 19.81
CA LYS A 155 -22.34 13.59 18.89
C LYS A 155 -21.92 13.38 17.43
N ILE A 156 -20.75 12.78 17.22
CA ILE A 156 -20.22 12.46 15.89
C ILE A 156 -20.04 10.94 15.69
N GLY A 157 -20.57 10.13 16.59
CA GLY A 157 -20.56 8.66 16.49
C GLY A 157 -19.18 8.04 16.61
N LEU A 158 -18.28 8.57 17.45
CA LEU A 158 -16.97 7.96 17.70
C LEU A 158 -16.96 7.18 19.03
N PRO A 159 -16.82 5.84 19.00
CA PRO A 159 -16.62 5.02 20.19
C PRO A 159 -15.36 5.39 20.98
N ALA A 160 -15.36 5.14 22.28
CA ALA A 160 -14.20 5.37 23.15
C ALA A 160 -12.95 4.60 22.72
N THR A 161 -13.11 3.40 22.17
CA THR A 161 -12.00 2.54 21.71
C THR A 161 -11.40 2.97 20.37
N THR A 162 -11.97 3.96 19.68
CA THR A 162 -11.45 4.44 18.41
C THR A 162 -10.09 5.12 18.63
N THR A 163 -9.08 4.72 17.86
CA THR A 163 -7.78 5.41 17.86
C THR A 163 -7.95 6.85 17.38
N ALA A 164 -7.60 7.81 18.24
CA ALA A 164 -7.54 9.23 17.91
C ALA A 164 -6.16 9.64 17.39
N SER A 165 -5.09 9.10 17.98
CA SER A 165 -3.72 9.32 17.55
C SER A 165 -2.88 8.06 17.74
N SER A 166 -2.43 7.46 16.63
CA SER A 166 -1.54 6.31 16.69
C SER A 166 -0.20 6.68 17.31
N PHE A 167 0.33 5.84 18.19
CA PHE A 167 1.52 6.14 19.02
C PHE A 167 1.38 7.38 19.92
N GLY A 168 0.16 7.92 20.11
CA GLY A 168 -0.07 9.15 20.86
C GLY A 168 0.21 9.06 22.37
N LYS A 169 0.36 7.85 22.94
CA LYS A 169 0.74 7.65 24.35
C LYS A 169 2.25 7.55 24.57
N VAL A 170 3.05 7.51 23.49
CA VAL A 170 4.51 7.44 23.59
C VAL A 170 5.04 8.75 24.18
N ASN A 171 5.58 8.68 25.38
CA ASN A 171 6.10 9.82 26.15
C ASN A 171 7.56 9.65 26.59
N SER A 172 8.07 8.42 26.62
CA SER A 172 9.47 8.09 26.84
C SER A 172 10.26 8.02 25.54
N ASN A 173 11.51 8.49 25.60
CA ASN A 173 12.50 8.38 24.52
C ASN A 173 13.24 7.03 24.51
N LYS A 174 12.94 6.13 25.46
CA LYS A 174 13.57 4.80 25.55
C LYS A 174 12.61 3.74 25.05
N LEU A 175 13.01 3.01 24.00
CA LEU A 175 12.22 1.89 23.49
C LEU A 175 12.02 0.77 24.51
N SER A 176 12.94 0.60 25.47
CA SER A 176 12.87 -0.39 26.55
C SER A 176 11.67 -0.22 27.47
N ASP A 177 11.06 0.97 27.49
CA ASP A 177 9.93 1.28 28.37
C ASP A 177 8.61 0.76 27.78
N TYR A 178 8.64 0.26 26.53
CA TYR A 178 7.49 -0.30 25.84
C TYR A 178 7.72 -1.76 25.51
N ARG A 179 6.64 -2.54 25.53
CA ARG A 179 6.67 -3.92 25.08
C ARG A 179 6.76 -3.97 23.55
N PRO A 180 7.71 -4.72 22.96
CA PRO A 180 7.81 -4.87 21.50
C PRO A 180 6.52 -5.38 20.86
N GLU A 181 5.76 -6.23 21.56
CA GLU A 181 4.45 -6.72 21.15
C GLU A 181 3.45 -5.58 20.96
N ASP A 182 3.38 -4.65 21.91
CA ASP A 182 2.44 -3.53 21.89
C ASP A 182 2.81 -2.54 20.76
N LEU A 183 4.12 -2.29 20.57
CA LEU A 183 4.63 -1.49 19.44
C LEU A 183 4.27 -2.13 18.09
N ALA A 184 4.43 -3.45 17.97
CA ALA A 184 4.04 -4.20 16.77
C ALA A 184 2.53 -4.12 16.50
N ALA A 185 1.70 -4.28 17.55
CA ALA A 185 0.25 -4.16 17.47
C ALA A 185 -0.19 -2.77 17.01
N ALA A 186 0.37 -1.71 17.61
CA ALA A 186 0.10 -0.33 17.26
C ALA A 186 0.55 0.01 15.83
N LEU A 187 1.72 -0.48 15.40
CA LEU A 187 2.22 -0.25 14.05
C LEU A 187 1.32 -0.90 12.98
N LEU A 188 0.91 -2.15 13.21
CA LEU A 188 -0.03 -2.85 12.32
C LEU A 188 -1.40 -2.16 12.28
N ASN A 189 -1.85 -1.65 13.44
CA ASN A 189 -3.10 -0.91 13.58
C ASN A 189 -3.06 0.39 12.76
N LEU A 190 -2.04 1.22 12.96
CA LEU A 190 -1.78 2.46 12.21
C LEU A 190 -1.84 2.23 10.70
N PHE A 191 -1.10 1.22 10.22
CA PHE A 191 -1.06 0.92 8.79
C PHE A 191 -2.42 0.53 8.23
N THR A 192 -3.08 -0.41 8.90
CA THR A 192 -4.36 -0.97 8.45
C THR A 192 -5.43 0.12 8.37
N TYR A 193 -5.51 0.97 9.39
CA TYR A 193 -6.45 2.09 9.40
C TYR A 193 -6.12 3.13 8.34
N ASN A 194 -4.85 3.51 8.17
CA ASN A 194 -4.45 4.50 7.18
C ASN A 194 -4.79 4.04 5.75
N VAL A 195 -4.40 2.81 5.39
CA VAL A 195 -4.67 2.27 4.06
C VAL A 195 -6.15 2.05 3.82
N GLY A 196 -6.88 1.52 4.80
CA GLY A 196 -8.33 1.35 4.71
C GLY A 196 -9.06 2.68 4.52
N GLN A 197 -8.69 3.71 5.28
CA GLN A 197 -9.32 5.03 5.18
C GLN A 197 -9.05 5.71 3.82
N ILE A 198 -7.81 5.67 3.33
CA ILE A 198 -7.49 6.21 2.00
C ILE A 198 -8.24 5.44 0.91
N ALA A 199 -8.26 4.10 0.98
CA ALA A 199 -8.98 3.27 0.01
C ALA A 199 -10.48 3.58 0.00
N TYR A 200 -11.08 3.78 1.17
CA TYR A 200 -12.48 4.20 1.30
C TYR A 200 -12.72 5.58 0.67
N PHE A 201 -11.88 6.57 0.97
CA PHE A 201 -12.05 7.91 0.39
C PHE A 201 -11.93 7.89 -1.13
N VAL A 202 -10.96 7.16 -1.68
CA VAL A 202 -10.81 7.01 -3.14
C VAL A 202 -12.03 6.31 -3.73
N ALA A 203 -12.48 5.20 -3.15
CA ALA A 203 -13.67 4.50 -3.63
C ALA A 203 -14.91 5.38 -3.58
N ASN A 204 -15.13 6.11 -2.49
CA ASN A 204 -16.28 6.99 -2.31
C ASN A 204 -16.26 8.17 -3.29
N LEU A 205 -15.11 8.82 -3.49
CA LEU A 205 -14.97 9.92 -4.45
C LEU A 205 -15.18 9.46 -5.90
N SER A 206 -14.78 8.23 -6.23
CA SER A 206 -14.98 7.62 -7.54
C SER A 206 -16.35 6.91 -7.70
N GLY A 207 -17.21 6.91 -6.67
CA GLY A 207 -18.50 6.21 -6.71
C GLY A 207 -18.41 4.68 -6.79
N LEU A 208 -17.28 4.10 -6.38
CA LEU A 208 -16.99 2.67 -6.45
C LEU A 208 -17.52 1.95 -5.20
N LYS A 209 -18.26 0.86 -5.43
CA LYS A 209 -18.81 0.02 -4.34
C LYS A 209 -17.98 -1.21 -4.00
N ARG A 210 -16.96 -1.52 -4.81
CA ARG A 210 -16.12 -2.72 -4.66
C ARG A 210 -14.66 -2.34 -4.59
N ILE A 211 -13.97 -2.86 -3.57
CA ILE A 211 -12.53 -2.72 -3.40
C ILE A 211 -11.90 -4.12 -3.38
N PHE A 212 -10.96 -4.35 -4.29
CA PHE A 212 -10.12 -5.53 -4.33
C PHE A 212 -8.75 -5.21 -3.74
N PHE A 213 -8.33 -5.95 -2.73
CA PHE A 213 -7.00 -5.88 -2.16
C PHE A 213 -6.10 -6.97 -2.76
N ARG A 214 -4.88 -6.58 -3.11
CA ARG A 214 -3.81 -7.46 -3.57
C ARG A 214 -2.46 -7.04 -3.00
N GLY A 215 -1.50 -7.94 -3.07
CA GLY A 215 -0.10 -7.71 -2.72
C GLY A 215 0.34 -8.48 -1.48
N ALA A 216 1.63 -8.84 -1.46
CA ALA A 216 2.23 -9.78 -0.51
C ALA A 216 2.12 -9.35 0.97
N TYR A 217 1.76 -8.10 1.25
CA TYR A 217 1.58 -7.60 2.62
C TYR A 217 0.24 -8.03 3.24
N VAL A 218 -0.80 -8.19 2.43
CA VAL A 218 -2.18 -8.25 2.93
C VAL A 218 -2.74 -9.65 2.84
N CYS A 219 -2.45 -10.32 1.74
CA CYS A 219 -3.09 -11.56 1.39
C CYS A 219 -2.25 -12.75 1.87
N GLY A 220 -2.93 -13.75 2.44
CA GLY A 220 -2.31 -14.83 3.22
C GLY A 220 -2.29 -14.58 4.73
N HIS A 221 -2.71 -13.39 5.19
CA HIS A 221 -2.72 -13.02 6.61
C HIS A 221 -4.12 -12.66 7.08
N GLU A 222 -4.85 -13.67 7.56
CA GLU A 222 -6.26 -13.59 7.96
C GLU A 222 -6.56 -12.40 8.89
N LYS A 223 -5.71 -12.15 9.90
CA LYS A 223 -5.91 -11.04 10.86
C LYS A 223 -5.79 -9.67 10.21
N THR A 224 -4.87 -9.49 9.26
CA THR A 224 -4.71 -8.24 8.52
C THR A 224 -5.93 -8.01 7.62
N MET A 225 -6.37 -9.06 6.91
CA MET A 225 -7.57 -9.03 6.08
C MET A 225 -8.82 -8.71 6.91
N GLU A 226 -8.97 -9.33 8.08
CA GLU A 226 -10.07 -9.10 9.01
C GLU A 226 -10.08 -7.65 9.51
N LYS A 227 -8.93 -7.10 9.93
CA LYS A 227 -8.82 -5.71 10.38
C LYS A 227 -9.17 -4.71 9.26
N ILE A 228 -8.67 -4.93 8.04
CA ILE A 228 -9.02 -4.10 6.87
C ILE A 228 -10.53 -4.16 6.62
N SER A 229 -11.11 -5.37 6.63
CA SER A 229 -12.54 -5.58 6.39
C SER A 229 -13.40 -4.88 7.44
N LYS A 230 -13.07 -5.04 8.73
CA LYS A 230 -13.78 -4.37 9.84
C LYS A 230 -13.67 -2.85 9.74
N SER A 231 -12.47 -2.33 9.49
CA SER A 231 -12.23 -0.89 9.32
C SER A 231 -13.06 -0.33 8.17
N LEU A 232 -13.01 -0.94 6.98
CA LEU A 232 -13.76 -0.49 5.82
C LEU A 232 -15.27 -0.60 6.01
N LYS A 233 -15.76 -1.69 6.62
CA LYS A 233 -17.19 -1.83 6.96
C LYS A 233 -17.65 -0.71 7.90
N TYR A 234 -16.84 -0.37 8.90
CA TYR A 234 -17.13 0.72 9.84
C TYR A 234 -17.19 2.08 9.13
N TRP A 235 -16.13 2.48 8.42
CA TRP A 235 -16.06 3.79 7.77
C TRP A 235 -17.03 3.97 6.61
N SER A 236 -17.32 2.89 5.88
CA SER A 236 -18.29 2.91 4.78
C SER A 236 -19.73 2.70 5.21
N LYS A 237 -20.00 2.42 6.50
CA LYS A 237 -21.33 1.98 6.98
C LYS A 237 -21.88 0.80 6.15
N GLY A 238 -21.00 -0.09 5.71
CA GLY A 238 -21.34 -1.24 4.86
C GLY A 238 -21.61 -0.94 3.38
N GLN A 239 -21.42 0.30 2.91
CA GLN A 239 -21.67 0.67 1.51
C GLN A 239 -20.64 0.11 0.52
N VAL A 240 -19.47 -0.31 1.03
CA VAL A 240 -18.38 -0.82 0.21
C VAL A 240 -18.09 -2.28 0.55
N GLN A 241 -18.06 -3.12 -0.48
CA GLN A 241 -17.64 -4.51 -0.39
C GLN A 241 -16.12 -4.62 -0.54
N THR A 242 -15.51 -5.42 0.34
CA THR A 242 -14.08 -5.69 0.32
C THR A 242 -13.83 -7.13 -0.09
N THR A 243 -12.90 -7.33 -1.02
CA THR A 243 -12.53 -8.65 -1.54
C THR A 243 -11.02 -8.79 -1.55
N PHE A 244 -10.52 -9.93 -1.11
CA PHE A 244 -9.10 -10.28 -1.17
C PHE A 244 -8.90 -11.36 -2.21
N LEU A 245 -7.85 -11.23 -3.02
CA LEU A 245 -7.51 -12.22 -4.03
C LEU A 245 -6.59 -13.28 -3.42
N CYS A 246 -6.78 -14.57 -3.76
CA CYS A 246 -5.98 -15.68 -3.21
C CYS A 246 -4.63 -15.88 -3.92
N HIS A 247 -4.50 -15.39 -5.16
CA HIS A 247 -3.29 -15.52 -5.99
C HIS A 247 -2.71 -14.13 -6.32
N GLU A 248 -2.75 -13.22 -5.36
CA GLU A 248 -2.50 -11.81 -5.56
C GLU A 248 -1.07 -11.47 -6.04
N GLY A 249 -0.09 -12.26 -5.60
CA GLY A 249 1.32 -12.08 -5.95
C GLY A 249 1.60 -12.40 -7.43
N PHE A 250 0.76 -13.23 -8.04
CA PHE A 250 0.99 -13.77 -9.39
C PHE A 250 0.26 -13.00 -10.49
N LEU A 251 -0.67 -12.10 -10.16
CA LEU A 251 -1.47 -11.37 -11.15
C LEU A 251 -0.61 -10.55 -12.13
N GLY A 252 0.49 -9.98 -11.64
CA GLY A 252 1.44 -9.26 -12.50
C GLY A 252 2.14 -10.20 -13.49
N THR A 253 2.63 -11.34 -12.99
CA THR A 253 3.29 -12.37 -13.79
C THR A 253 2.34 -13.00 -14.81
N LEU A 254 1.10 -13.32 -14.40
CA LEU A 254 0.07 -13.87 -15.29
C LEU A 254 -0.32 -12.87 -16.38
N GLY A 255 -0.45 -11.59 -16.02
CA GLY A 255 -0.69 -10.53 -17.00
C GLY A 255 0.45 -10.40 -18.01
N ALA A 256 1.70 -10.49 -17.55
CA ALA A 256 2.87 -10.49 -18.43
C ALA A 256 2.91 -11.74 -19.34
N PHE A 257 2.59 -12.91 -18.80
CA PHE A 257 2.51 -14.17 -19.54
C PHE A 257 1.42 -14.10 -20.63
N TRP A 258 0.20 -13.66 -20.31
CA TRP A 258 -0.84 -13.49 -21.32
C TRP A 258 -0.52 -12.39 -22.33
N SER A 259 0.18 -11.32 -21.92
CA SER A 259 0.67 -10.33 -22.88
C SER A 259 1.69 -10.96 -23.84
N TYR A 260 2.52 -11.88 -23.35
CA TYR A 260 3.50 -12.61 -24.16
C TYR A 260 2.81 -13.54 -25.17
N GLU A 261 1.84 -14.35 -24.74
CA GLU A 261 1.07 -15.22 -25.65
C GLU A 261 0.32 -14.42 -26.73
N ASN A 262 -0.29 -13.29 -26.36
CA ASN A 262 -1.02 -12.44 -27.30
C ASN A 262 -0.12 -11.60 -28.23
N MET A 263 1.20 -11.57 -28.00
CA MET A 263 2.18 -10.90 -28.87
C MET A 263 2.61 -11.75 -30.07
N GLY A 264 2.12 -12.99 -30.23
CA GLY A 264 2.36 -13.80 -31.43
C GLY A 264 3.84 -14.14 -31.66
N ILE A 265 4.55 -14.47 -30.58
CA ILE A 265 6.00 -14.74 -30.57
C ILE A 265 6.34 -16.22 -30.70
N ASP A 266 5.44 -17.01 -31.31
CA ASP A 266 5.71 -18.41 -31.67
C ASP A 266 7.04 -18.55 -32.44
N GLY A 267 7.44 -17.52 -33.21
CA GLY A 267 8.74 -17.47 -33.91
C GLY A 267 9.96 -17.13 -33.04
N LEU A 268 9.81 -16.60 -31.82
CA LEU A 268 10.93 -16.39 -30.88
C LEU A 268 11.20 -17.63 -30.01
N ALA A 269 10.15 -18.43 -29.77
CA ALA A 269 10.26 -19.72 -29.09
C ALA A 269 11.00 -20.78 -29.93
N GLU A 270 11.17 -20.55 -31.24
CA GLU A 270 12.06 -21.33 -32.10
C GLU A 270 13.54 -21.07 -31.82
N HIS A 271 13.89 -19.98 -31.12
CA HIS A 271 15.27 -19.69 -30.76
C HIS A 271 15.66 -20.49 -29.51
N GLU A 272 16.46 -21.54 -29.72
CA GLU A 272 16.84 -22.56 -28.73
C GLU A 272 17.35 -21.98 -27.38
N VAL A 273 18.11 -20.88 -27.45
CA VAL A 273 18.64 -20.14 -26.29
C VAL A 273 17.53 -19.49 -25.44
N ILE A 274 16.48 -18.96 -26.07
CA ILE A 274 15.36 -18.32 -25.36
C ILE A 274 14.48 -19.40 -24.71
N ARG A 275 14.34 -20.56 -25.37
CA ARG A 275 13.62 -21.71 -24.84
C ARG A 275 14.31 -22.29 -23.60
N GLU A 276 15.63 -22.44 -23.60
CA GLU A 276 16.37 -22.89 -22.41
C GLU A 276 16.30 -21.89 -21.25
N VAL A 277 16.39 -20.59 -21.51
CA VAL A 277 16.30 -19.58 -20.44
C VAL A 277 14.90 -19.52 -19.83
N LEU A 278 13.85 -19.77 -20.63
CA LEU A 278 12.45 -19.71 -20.17
C LEU A 278 11.93 -21.04 -19.58
N LEU A 279 12.39 -22.20 -20.08
CA LEU A 279 11.95 -23.53 -19.65
C LEU A 279 12.96 -24.28 -18.77
N GLY A 280 14.20 -23.78 -18.65
CA GLY A 280 15.30 -24.42 -17.93
C GLY A 280 15.29 -24.25 -16.41
N ALA A 281 14.25 -23.66 -15.82
CA ALA A 281 14.04 -23.75 -14.37
C ALA A 281 13.30 -25.07 -14.07
N PRO A 282 13.94 -26.08 -13.43
CA PRO A 282 13.28 -27.35 -13.18
C PRO A 282 12.13 -27.16 -12.18
N TYR A 283 10.90 -27.21 -12.70
CA TYR A 283 9.69 -27.42 -11.92
C TYR A 283 9.74 -28.84 -11.34
N THR A 284 10.06 -28.97 -10.06
CA THR A 284 9.86 -30.22 -9.31
C THR A 284 8.58 -30.10 -8.49
N GLY A 285 7.51 -30.71 -9.01
CA GLY A 285 6.23 -30.83 -8.34
C GLY A 285 5.44 -32.02 -8.89
N GLY A 286 5.76 -33.22 -8.41
CA GLY A 286 4.88 -34.39 -8.52
C GLY A 286 5.44 -35.63 -9.23
N GLN A 287 5.80 -36.65 -8.44
CA GLN A 287 5.93 -38.09 -8.72
C GLN A 287 7.08 -38.61 -9.62
N PHE A 288 7.93 -39.43 -9.00
CA PHE A 288 8.91 -40.32 -9.65
C PHE A 288 8.23 -41.51 -10.34
N PRO A 289 8.61 -41.82 -11.59
CA PRO A 289 8.77 -43.19 -12.04
C PRO A 289 10.24 -43.59 -11.86
N SER A 290 10.49 -44.65 -11.12
CA SER A 290 11.80 -45.30 -11.02
C SER A 290 12.28 -45.77 -12.39
N ILE A 291 13.40 -45.23 -12.88
CA ILE A 291 14.09 -45.70 -14.10
C ILE A 291 15.24 -46.65 -13.70
N PRO A 292 15.48 -47.75 -14.42
CA PRO A 292 16.57 -48.68 -14.13
C PRO A 292 17.95 -48.06 -14.42
N PRO A 293 19.03 -48.53 -13.78
CA PRO A 293 20.36 -47.97 -13.97
C PRO A 293 20.99 -48.51 -15.25
N SER A 294 20.89 -47.76 -16.34
CA SER A 294 21.84 -47.83 -17.46
C SER A 294 21.75 -46.55 -18.27
N GLU A 295 22.92 -45.97 -18.59
CA GLU A 295 23.15 -44.74 -19.35
C GLU A 295 23.24 -43.43 -18.53
N GLN A 296 24.24 -43.38 -17.63
CA GLN A 296 25.02 -42.15 -17.49
C GLN A 296 25.82 -41.98 -18.79
N CYS A 297 25.47 -41.00 -19.63
CA CYS A 297 26.35 -40.51 -20.69
C CYS A 297 26.93 -39.16 -20.26
N ASP A 298 28.25 -39.09 -20.23
CA ASP A 298 29.08 -37.96 -19.82
C ASP A 298 28.87 -36.73 -20.72
N ILE A 299 28.20 -35.69 -20.19
CA ILE A 299 27.98 -34.39 -20.86
C ILE A 299 29.27 -33.52 -20.85
N ASP A 300 30.28 -33.88 -20.06
CA ASP A 300 31.51 -33.09 -19.88
C ASP A 300 32.56 -33.22 -21.01
N ASN A 301 32.29 -34.03 -22.04
CA ASN A 301 33.29 -34.39 -23.06
C ASN A 301 32.96 -33.94 -24.49
N ASP A 302 32.00 -33.03 -24.71
CA ASP A 302 31.77 -32.47 -26.04
C ASP A 302 32.78 -31.34 -26.36
N PRO A 303 33.76 -31.56 -27.26
CA PRO A 303 34.81 -30.61 -27.56
C PRO A 303 34.30 -29.36 -28.31
N ASP A 304 33.18 -29.46 -29.03
CA ASP A 304 32.63 -28.33 -29.81
C ASP A 304 31.94 -27.32 -28.88
N LEU A 305 31.21 -27.81 -27.87
CA LEU A 305 30.57 -26.95 -26.86
C LEU A 305 31.61 -26.21 -26.00
N LYS A 306 32.74 -26.86 -25.70
CA LYS A 306 33.83 -26.26 -24.92
C LYS A 306 34.54 -25.15 -25.71
N LEU A 307 34.74 -25.36 -27.01
CA LEU A 307 35.35 -24.37 -27.91
C LEU A 307 34.47 -23.13 -28.04
N GLU A 308 33.15 -23.30 -28.20
CA GLU A 308 32.23 -22.16 -28.32
C GLU A 308 32.11 -21.39 -26.99
N ALA A 309 32.12 -22.08 -25.85
CA ALA A 309 32.12 -21.44 -24.53
C ALA A 309 33.37 -20.55 -24.30
N ASP A 310 34.56 -21.01 -24.72
CA ASP A 310 35.80 -20.24 -24.59
C ASP A 310 35.86 -19.05 -25.57
N LYS A 311 35.29 -19.19 -26.77
CA LYS A 311 35.12 -18.10 -27.73
C LYS A 311 34.21 -17.00 -27.16
N LEU A 312 33.05 -17.38 -26.62
CA LEU A 312 32.09 -16.45 -26.00
C LEU A 312 32.66 -15.75 -24.76
N ARG A 313 33.50 -16.44 -23.97
CA ARG A 313 34.23 -15.82 -22.85
C ARG A 313 35.21 -14.75 -23.34
N THR A 314 35.90 -15.01 -24.43
CA THR A 314 36.87 -14.07 -25.03
C THR A 314 36.16 -12.83 -25.58
N GLU A 315 35.05 -13.00 -26.28
CA GLU A 315 34.23 -11.89 -26.77
C GLU A 315 33.65 -11.04 -25.63
N ASN A 316 33.20 -11.68 -24.54
CA ASN A 316 32.73 -10.97 -23.35
C ASN A 316 33.82 -10.11 -22.69
N LEU A 317 35.06 -10.60 -22.65
CA LEU A 317 36.20 -9.84 -22.12
C LEU A 317 36.51 -8.61 -22.99
N LEU A 318 36.45 -8.75 -24.31
CA LEU A 318 36.64 -7.63 -25.25
C LEU A 318 35.54 -6.57 -25.11
N LEU A 319 34.27 -7.00 -25.00
CA LEU A 319 33.14 -6.09 -24.81
C LEU A 319 33.25 -5.33 -23.48
N LYS A 320 33.62 -6.00 -22.39
CA LYS A 320 33.86 -5.35 -21.10
C LYS A 320 34.98 -4.31 -21.17
N ALA A 321 36.08 -4.63 -21.87
CA ALA A 321 37.17 -3.68 -22.07
C ALA A 321 36.74 -2.46 -22.92
N GLY A 322 35.89 -2.66 -23.93
CA GLY A 322 35.31 -1.59 -24.73
C GLY A 322 34.39 -0.68 -23.92
N LEU A 323 33.57 -1.25 -23.05
CA LEU A 323 32.67 -0.51 -22.16
C LEU A 323 33.44 0.39 -21.19
N GLU A 324 34.52 -0.13 -20.60
CA GLU A 324 35.39 0.64 -19.70
C GLU A 324 36.17 1.76 -20.43
N ARG A 325 36.48 1.59 -21.71
CA ARG A 325 37.07 2.64 -22.54
C ARG A 325 36.06 3.77 -22.78
N LEU A 326 34.83 3.43 -23.18
CA LEU A 326 33.76 4.39 -23.43
C LEU A 326 33.34 5.16 -22.17
N ARG A 327 33.41 4.52 -21.00
CA ARG A 327 33.19 5.20 -19.71
C ARG A 327 34.23 6.27 -19.45
N ARG A 328 35.53 5.94 -19.61
CA ARG A 328 36.62 6.90 -19.44
C ARG A 328 36.55 8.07 -20.43
N GLU A 329 36.18 7.79 -21.68
CA GLU A 329 36.02 8.83 -22.70
C GLU A 329 34.84 9.77 -22.38
N ASN A 330 33.72 9.22 -21.88
CA ASN A 330 32.60 10.03 -21.40
C ASN A 330 32.96 10.89 -20.19
N GLU A 331 33.79 10.39 -19.27
CA GLU A 331 34.27 11.17 -18.12
C GLU A 331 35.18 12.33 -18.56
N ASP A 332 36.10 12.11 -19.51
CA ASP A 332 36.96 13.16 -20.07
C ASP A 332 36.16 14.23 -20.83
N LEU A 333 35.18 13.83 -21.64
CA LEU A 333 34.28 14.75 -22.33
C LEU A 333 33.45 15.59 -21.35
N ARG A 334 32.95 14.99 -20.26
CA ARG A 334 32.27 15.72 -19.19
C ARG A 334 33.19 16.71 -18.49
N GLY A 335 34.45 16.34 -18.24
CA GLY A 335 35.46 17.24 -17.68
C GLY A 335 35.70 18.47 -18.55
N LYS A 336 35.87 18.28 -19.87
CA LYS A 336 36.04 19.35 -20.86
C LYS A 336 34.84 20.28 -20.97
N LEU A 337 33.61 19.79 -20.73
CA LEU A 337 32.41 20.63 -20.70
C LEU A 337 32.33 21.51 -19.44
N THR A 338 33.02 21.14 -18.36
CA THR A 338 32.95 21.82 -17.04
C THR A 338 34.10 22.78 -16.77
N SER A 339 35.12 22.87 -17.63
CA SER A 339 36.19 23.88 -17.50
C SER A 339 35.74 25.25 -18.04
N PRO A 340 35.76 26.34 -17.24
CA PRO A 340 35.40 27.67 -17.70
C PRO A 340 36.44 28.18 -18.70
N SER A 341 35.98 28.76 -19.82
CA SER A 341 36.78 29.49 -20.78
C SER A 341 37.43 30.72 -20.13
N ASN A 342 38.64 30.55 -19.58
CA ASN A 342 39.51 31.67 -19.24
C ASN A 342 40.16 32.21 -20.51
N GLY A 343 39.76 33.43 -20.89
CA GLY A 343 40.58 34.30 -21.75
C GLY A 343 39.89 34.81 -23.00
N CYS A 344 39.23 35.97 -22.91
CA CYS A 344 39.47 37.02 -23.89
C CYS A 344 39.24 38.40 -23.27
N SER A 345 40.33 39.09 -23.03
CA SER A 345 40.44 40.49 -22.64
C SER A 345 40.18 41.44 -23.82
N LYS A 346 39.56 42.60 -23.50
CA LYS A 346 39.66 43.94 -24.13
C LYS A 346 39.06 44.16 -25.54
N LEU A 347 38.13 45.14 -25.57
CA LEU A 347 37.80 46.20 -26.56
C LEU A 347 36.29 46.48 -26.32
N HIS A 348 35.79 47.65 -25.91
CA HIS A 348 36.23 49.02 -26.05
C HIS A 348 35.95 49.85 -24.78
#